data_AF-A0A3D4NAF3-F1
#
_entry.id   AF-A0A3D4NAF3-F1
#
_cell.length_a   1.000
_cell.length_b   1.000
_cell.length_c   1.000
_cell.angle_alpha   90.00
_cell.angle_beta   90.00
_cell.angle_gamma   90.00
#
_symmetry.space_group_name_H-M   'P 1'
#
loop_
_entity.id
_entity.type
_entity.pdbx_description
1 polymer ?
#
loop_
_entity_poly.entity_id
_entity_poly.type
_entity_poly.pdbx_seq_one_letter_code
_entity_poly.pdbx_strand_id
1 'polypeptide(L)'
;MQNQKMKDEHITPGWKNLYLLGGIASLLAGLLFRRNLGVELALFSPVKAATTISDWFTLLETHRFLGLVYLGIFDIVNYLLVGFMLLALSKILWRFAPGFTIIGLWLGFLGIAIYTSSNTALSLLSLSNQYAIAIGEDHKQLLLSAGHALLSLNPFSSLGGYPGSGGYLSLLLVAAAGFVFSLIILKNKVFRPFTGFIGLAANGLDLLYCISFLFVPAAFSGRVGVLFLPAAGLFLMIWHIMIGWGFMKEWAQKEKRID
;
A
#
# COMPACT_ATOMS: atom_id res chain seq x y z
N MET A 1 27.65 19.49 -43.82
CA MET A 1 26.23 19.89 -43.86
C MET A 1 25.36 18.65 -43.87
N GLN A 2 24.74 18.29 -42.74
CA GLN A 2 23.39 17.72 -42.67
C GLN A 2 23.01 17.55 -41.20
N ASN A 3 22.46 18.64 -40.66
CA ASN A 3 21.61 18.65 -39.48
C ASN A 3 20.40 17.74 -39.75
N GLN A 4 20.45 16.48 -39.30
CA GLN A 4 19.20 15.75 -39.04
C GLN A 4 18.71 16.16 -37.66
N LYS A 5 17.82 17.17 -37.71
CA LYS A 5 16.90 17.60 -36.67
C LYS A 5 16.63 16.51 -35.64
N MET A 6 17.01 16.81 -34.39
CA MET A 6 16.32 16.34 -33.20
C MET A 6 14.82 16.36 -33.49
N LYS A 7 14.22 15.19 -33.65
CA LYS A 7 12.76 15.07 -33.63
C LYS A 7 12.36 15.44 -32.21
N ASP A 8 11.86 16.66 -32.04
CA ASP A 8 11.01 16.98 -30.92
C ASP A 8 9.88 15.94 -30.91
N GLU A 9 9.98 14.99 -29.99
CA GLU A 9 8.83 14.18 -29.59
C GLU A 9 7.77 15.16 -29.12
N HIS A 10 6.77 15.44 -29.97
CA HIS A 10 5.54 16.11 -29.55
C HIS A 10 5.03 15.39 -28.29
N ILE A 11 5.23 15.99 -27.13
CA ILE A 11 4.73 15.48 -25.86
C ILE A 11 3.21 15.58 -25.98
N THR A 12 2.56 14.44 -26.25
CA THR A 12 1.10 14.39 -26.33
C THR A 12 0.53 14.77 -24.94
N PRO A 13 -0.47 15.66 -24.85
CA PRO A 13 -0.95 16.24 -23.60
C PRO A 13 -1.28 15.23 -22.49
N GLY A 14 -1.74 14.02 -22.88
CA GLY A 14 -2.05 12.94 -21.94
C GLY A 14 -0.88 12.47 -21.08
N TRP A 15 0.36 12.56 -21.58
CA TRP A 15 1.53 12.06 -20.84
C TRP A 15 2.06 13.05 -19.81
N LYS A 16 1.84 14.35 -20.02
CA LYS A 16 2.11 15.37 -19.00
C LYS A 16 1.23 15.14 -17.77
N ASN A 17 -0.05 14.85 -18.00
CA ASN A 17 -1.00 14.61 -16.92
C ASN A 17 -0.67 13.36 -16.10
N LEU A 18 0.01 12.37 -16.69
CA LEU A 18 0.44 11.18 -15.96
C LEU A 18 1.52 11.49 -14.91
N TYR A 19 2.45 12.42 -15.17
CA TYR A 19 3.43 12.83 -14.17
C TYR A 19 2.79 13.62 -13.04
N LEU A 20 1.84 14.50 -13.35
CA LEU A 20 1.10 15.24 -12.33
C LEU A 20 0.26 14.28 -11.46
N LEU A 21 -0.48 13.36 -12.10
CA LEU A 21 -1.29 12.35 -11.42
C LEU A 21 -0.41 11.45 -10.54
N GLY A 22 0.70 10.95 -11.06
CA GLY A 22 1.65 10.15 -10.30
C GLY A 22 2.25 10.93 -9.13
N GLY A 23 2.61 12.20 -9.35
CA GLY A 23 3.14 13.09 -8.32
C GLY A 23 2.18 13.30 -7.17
N ILE A 24 0.94 13.68 -7.47
CA ILE A 24 -0.14 13.86 -6.48
C ILE A 24 -0.42 12.53 -5.78
N ALA A 25 -0.56 11.44 -6.53
CA ALA A 25 -0.86 10.13 -5.96
C ALA A 25 0.22 9.65 -4.99
N SER A 26 1.51 9.79 -5.34
CA SER A 26 2.63 9.49 -4.46
C SER A 26 2.61 10.34 -3.18
N LEU A 27 2.35 11.64 -3.30
CA LEU A 27 2.30 12.53 -2.13
C LEU A 27 1.12 12.18 -1.21
N LEU A 28 -0.05 11.92 -1.77
CA LEU A 28 -1.23 11.51 -0.99
C LEU A 28 -1.03 10.16 -0.31
N ALA A 29 -0.44 9.18 -1.00
CA ALA A 29 -0.09 7.87 -0.44
C ALA A 29 0.95 8.00 0.71
N GLY A 30 1.94 8.88 0.55
CA GLY A 30 2.96 9.09 1.57
C GLY A 30 2.52 9.93 2.78
N LEU A 31 1.61 10.89 2.60
CA LEU A 31 1.26 11.86 3.64
C LEU A 31 -0.10 11.61 4.29
N LEU A 32 -1.12 11.26 3.51
CA LEU A 32 -2.50 11.19 3.99
C LEU A 32 -2.94 9.75 4.19
N PHE A 33 -2.83 8.91 3.18
CA PHE A 33 -3.31 7.52 3.22
C PHE A 33 -2.20 6.56 3.61
N ARG A 34 -1.47 6.89 4.68
CA ARG A 34 -0.35 6.07 5.13
C ARG A 34 -0.80 4.65 5.47
N ARG A 35 0.04 3.69 5.11
CA ARG A 35 -0.13 2.30 5.52
C ARG A 35 -0.16 2.24 7.05
N ASN A 36 -1.20 1.62 7.62
CA ASN A 36 -1.49 1.55 9.06
C ASN A 36 -2.04 2.85 9.69
N LEU A 37 -2.73 3.69 8.92
CA LEU A 37 -3.50 4.83 9.45
C LEU A 37 -4.34 4.48 10.69
N GLY A 38 -4.91 3.28 10.75
CA GLY A 38 -5.67 2.82 11.91
C GLY A 38 -4.85 2.76 13.20
N VAL A 39 -3.61 2.28 13.14
CA VAL A 39 -2.74 2.22 14.33
C VAL A 39 -2.33 3.63 14.76
N GLU A 40 -2.04 4.52 13.80
CA GLU A 40 -1.72 5.92 14.11
C GLU A 40 -2.91 6.63 14.76
N LEU A 41 -4.11 6.46 14.23
CA LEU A 41 -5.33 7.04 14.81
C LEU A 41 -5.65 6.44 16.19
N ALA A 42 -5.30 5.17 16.43
CA ALA A 42 -5.44 4.54 17.74
C ALA A 42 -4.52 5.16 18.81
N LEU A 43 -3.40 5.80 18.44
CA LEU A 43 -2.55 6.52 19.41
C LEU A 43 -3.21 7.78 19.97
N PHE A 44 -4.10 8.40 19.19
CA PHE A 44 -4.77 9.65 19.56
C PHE A 44 -6.26 9.45 19.92
N SER A 45 -6.79 8.25 19.68
CA SER A 45 -8.17 7.89 19.98
C SER A 45 -8.29 7.25 21.37
N PRO A 46 -9.31 7.63 22.18
CA PRO A 46 -9.59 6.93 23.44
C PRO A 46 -10.17 5.53 23.21
N VAL A 47 -10.73 5.28 22.02
CA VAL A 47 -11.26 3.98 21.60
C VAL A 47 -10.12 3.18 20.97
N LYS A 48 -9.83 2.00 21.51
CA LYS A 48 -8.77 1.10 21.02
C LYS A 48 -9.33 0.08 20.02
N ALA A 49 -8.44 -0.50 19.22
CA ALA A 49 -8.78 -1.62 18.36
C ALA A 49 -9.31 -2.81 19.19
N ALA A 50 -10.39 -3.42 18.70
CA ALA A 50 -11.07 -4.53 19.36
C ALA A 50 -10.22 -5.82 19.33
N THR A 51 -10.34 -6.64 20.37
CA THR A 51 -9.61 -7.90 20.49
C THR A 51 -10.48 -9.13 20.23
N THR A 52 -11.78 -9.06 20.52
CA THR A 52 -12.73 -10.15 20.25
C THR A 52 -13.67 -9.79 19.10
N ILE A 53 -14.27 -10.79 18.44
CA ILE A 53 -15.22 -10.52 17.35
C ILE A 53 -16.46 -9.75 17.84
N SER A 54 -16.90 -10.01 19.07
CA SER A 54 -18.05 -9.32 19.66
C SER A 54 -17.74 -7.84 19.88
N ASP A 55 -16.52 -7.53 20.34
CA ASP A 55 -16.04 -6.15 20.46
C ASP A 55 -15.93 -5.48 19.07
N TRP A 56 -15.49 -6.22 18.05
CA TRP A 56 -15.42 -5.71 16.68
C TRP A 56 -16.80 -5.34 16.13
N PHE A 57 -17.81 -6.19 16.32
CA PHE A 57 -19.19 -5.87 15.95
C PHE A 57 -19.70 -4.67 16.74
N THR A 58 -19.47 -4.63 18.05
CA THR A 58 -19.84 -3.48 18.89
C THR A 58 -19.18 -2.19 18.40
N LEU A 59 -17.89 -2.24 18.02
CA LEU A 59 -17.15 -1.10 17.48
C LEU A 59 -17.72 -0.64 16.14
N LEU A 60 -18.11 -1.56 15.26
CA LEU A 60 -18.70 -1.24 13.95
C LEU A 60 -20.11 -0.66 14.06
N GLU A 61 -20.86 -1.01 15.10
CA GLU A 61 -22.17 -0.41 15.39
C GLU A 61 -22.03 0.96 16.07
N THR A 62 -21.18 1.08 17.08
CA THR A 62 -21.06 2.31 17.90
C THR A 62 -20.16 3.38 17.28
N HIS A 63 -19.07 2.97 16.64
CA HIS A 63 -18.05 3.84 16.04
C HIS A 63 -17.65 3.35 14.64
N ARG A 64 -18.65 3.20 13.77
CA ARG A 64 -18.54 2.65 12.41
C ARG A 64 -17.33 3.13 11.62
N PHE A 65 -17.12 4.45 11.56
CA PHE A 65 -16.00 5.03 10.82
C PHE A 65 -14.66 4.53 11.36
N LEU A 66 -14.46 4.61 12.67
CA LEU A 66 -13.22 4.18 13.33
C LEU A 66 -12.99 2.66 13.17
N GLY A 67 -14.04 1.85 13.29
CA GLY A 67 -13.96 0.42 13.03
C GLY A 67 -13.48 0.10 11.60
N LEU A 68 -14.02 0.80 10.59
CA LEU A 68 -13.58 0.64 9.20
C LEU A 68 -12.13 1.10 8.98
N VAL A 69 -11.71 2.18 9.65
CA VAL A 69 -10.30 2.62 9.63
C VAL A 69 -9.38 1.54 10.18
N TYR A 70 -9.71 0.95 11.33
CA TYR A 70 -8.92 -0.12 11.93
C TYR A 70 -8.89 -1.40 11.09
N LEU A 71 -9.92 -1.65 10.28
CA LEU A 71 -9.96 -2.76 9.31
C LEU A 71 -9.24 -2.45 7.98
N GLY A 72 -8.58 -1.29 7.87
CA GLY A 72 -7.75 -0.95 6.72
C GLY A 72 -8.54 -0.45 5.51
N ILE A 73 -9.73 0.14 5.67
CA ILE A 73 -10.49 0.66 4.51
C ILE A 73 -9.70 1.70 3.71
N PHE A 74 -8.88 2.51 4.39
CA PHE A 74 -8.05 3.53 3.76
C PHE A 74 -6.81 2.97 3.06
N ASP A 75 -6.38 1.76 3.42
CA ASP A 75 -5.31 1.10 2.68
C ASP A 75 -5.77 0.75 1.27
N ILE A 76 -7.07 0.46 1.04
CA ILE A 76 -7.60 0.29 -0.32
C ILE A 76 -7.31 1.54 -1.17
N VAL A 77 -7.62 2.72 -0.62
CA VAL A 77 -7.34 4.01 -1.28
C VAL A 77 -5.84 4.19 -1.50
N ASN A 78 -5.03 3.87 -0.49
CA ASN A 78 -3.57 3.93 -0.60
C ASN A 78 -3.03 3.04 -1.74
N TYR A 79 -3.44 1.77 -1.81
CA TYR A 79 -2.98 0.85 -2.85
C TYR A 79 -3.41 1.30 -4.25
N LEU A 80 -4.57 1.94 -4.40
CA LEU A 80 -4.97 2.56 -5.67
C LEU A 80 -4.08 3.76 -6.04
N LEU A 81 -3.75 4.63 -5.09
CA LEU A 81 -2.81 5.74 -5.29
C LEU A 81 -1.41 5.22 -5.65
N VAL A 82 -0.94 4.17 -4.98
CA VAL A 82 0.30 3.45 -5.33
C VAL A 82 0.22 2.94 -6.76
N GLY A 83 -0.92 2.38 -7.21
CA GLY A 83 -1.11 1.96 -8.60
C GLY A 83 -0.84 3.08 -9.62
N PHE A 84 -1.38 4.28 -9.38
CA PHE A 84 -1.11 5.45 -10.22
C PHE A 84 0.37 5.89 -10.17
N MET A 85 0.99 5.84 -8.99
CA MET A 85 2.43 6.08 -8.85
C MET A 85 3.25 5.07 -9.67
N LEU A 86 2.94 3.77 -9.61
CA LEU A 86 3.66 2.73 -10.35
C LEU A 86 3.51 2.92 -11.86
N LEU A 87 2.33 3.32 -12.35
CA LEU A 87 2.13 3.69 -13.75
C LEU A 87 3.02 4.85 -14.18
N ALA A 88 3.01 5.95 -13.43
CA ALA A 88 3.86 7.10 -13.73
C ALA A 88 5.36 6.73 -13.68
N LEU A 89 5.75 5.90 -12.71
CA LEU A 89 7.13 5.41 -12.58
C LEU A 89 7.51 4.58 -13.80
N SER A 90 6.67 3.64 -14.19
CA SER A 90 6.93 2.76 -15.32
C SER A 90 7.22 3.54 -16.59
N LYS A 91 6.52 4.65 -16.83
CA LYS A 91 6.76 5.48 -18.00
C LYS A 91 8.18 6.06 -18.03
N ILE A 92 8.70 6.49 -16.88
CA ILE A 92 10.08 7.01 -16.78
C ILE A 92 11.10 5.88 -16.89
N LEU A 93 10.84 4.77 -16.21
CA LEU A 93 11.79 3.65 -16.10
C LEU A 93 11.85 2.80 -17.38
N TRP A 94 10.81 2.86 -18.22
CA TRP A 94 10.70 2.10 -19.46
C TRP A 94 11.89 2.28 -20.40
N ARG A 95 12.40 3.52 -20.51
CA ARG A 95 13.54 3.83 -21.39
C ARG A 95 14.87 3.24 -20.91
N PHE A 96 14.97 2.85 -19.65
CA PHE A 96 16.21 2.35 -19.04
C PHE A 96 16.22 0.83 -18.87
N ALA A 97 15.08 0.24 -18.51
CA ALA A 97 14.99 -1.18 -18.21
C ALA A 97 13.56 -1.70 -18.46
N PRO A 98 13.11 -1.83 -19.72
CA PRO A 98 11.72 -2.17 -20.03
C PRO A 98 11.31 -3.54 -19.48
N GLY A 99 12.19 -4.54 -19.56
CA GLY A 99 11.93 -5.89 -19.03
C GLY A 99 11.73 -5.93 -17.52
N PHE A 100 12.57 -5.23 -16.75
CA PHE A 100 12.36 -5.12 -15.30
C PHE A 100 11.17 -4.22 -14.95
N THR A 101 10.89 -3.22 -15.78
CA THR A 101 9.76 -2.32 -15.57
C THR A 101 8.42 -3.05 -15.70
N ILE A 102 8.26 -3.93 -16.69
CA ILE A 102 7.03 -4.71 -16.86
C ILE A 102 6.86 -5.74 -15.73
N ILE A 103 7.95 -6.36 -15.26
CA ILE A 103 7.91 -7.26 -14.09
C ILE A 103 7.46 -6.49 -12.84
N GLY A 104 8.04 -5.31 -12.59
CA GLY A 104 7.65 -4.45 -11.47
C GLY A 104 6.18 -4.04 -11.53
N LEU A 105 5.67 -3.64 -12.70
CA LEU A 105 4.25 -3.33 -12.88
C LEU A 105 3.36 -4.54 -12.61
N TRP A 106 3.69 -5.70 -13.18
CA TRP A 106 2.89 -6.91 -13.01
C TRP A 106 2.79 -7.31 -11.54
N LEU A 107 3.92 -7.34 -10.83
CA LEU A 107 3.97 -7.61 -9.40
C LEU A 107 3.14 -6.58 -8.61
N GLY A 108 3.32 -5.29 -8.88
CA GLY A 108 2.64 -4.22 -8.15
C GLY A 108 1.14 -4.26 -8.33
N PHE A 109 0.66 -4.38 -9.57
CA PHE A 109 -0.77 -4.45 -9.85
C PHE A 109 -1.42 -5.74 -9.34
N LEU A 110 -0.73 -6.88 -9.46
CA LEU A 110 -1.24 -8.13 -8.91
C LEU A 110 -1.37 -8.02 -7.38
N GLY A 111 -0.38 -7.45 -6.70
CA GLY A 111 -0.42 -7.21 -5.27
C GLY A 111 -1.56 -6.25 -4.86
N ILE A 112 -1.76 -5.16 -5.60
CA ILE A 112 -2.90 -4.23 -5.40
C ILE A 112 -4.23 -4.96 -5.57
N ALA A 113 -4.40 -5.72 -6.66
CA ALA A 113 -5.62 -6.46 -6.92
C ALA A 113 -5.94 -7.44 -5.78
N ILE A 114 -4.94 -8.20 -5.32
CA ILE A 114 -5.07 -9.13 -4.20
C ILE A 114 -5.44 -8.40 -2.91
N TYR A 115 -4.83 -7.25 -2.60
CA TYR A 115 -5.19 -6.49 -1.40
C TYR A 115 -6.66 -6.06 -1.45
N THR A 116 -7.06 -5.44 -2.57
CA THR A 116 -8.42 -4.91 -2.73
C THR A 116 -9.50 -5.99 -2.71
N SER A 117 -9.21 -7.19 -3.22
CA SER A 117 -10.17 -8.31 -3.22
C SER A 117 -10.23 -9.08 -1.90
N SER A 118 -9.15 -9.04 -1.10
CA SER A 118 -9.06 -9.76 0.17
C SER A 118 -9.37 -8.91 1.41
N ASN A 119 -9.50 -7.59 1.27
CA ASN A 119 -9.87 -6.72 2.38
C ASN A 119 -11.28 -7.07 2.90
N THR A 120 -11.39 -7.36 4.20
CA THR A 120 -12.64 -7.84 4.81
C THR A 120 -13.46 -6.75 5.50
N ALA A 121 -13.08 -5.46 5.42
CA ALA A 121 -13.69 -4.38 6.19
C ALA A 121 -15.21 -4.26 5.96
N LEU A 122 -15.64 -4.23 4.69
CA LEU A 122 -17.06 -4.13 4.34
C LEU A 122 -17.82 -5.43 4.63
N SER A 123 -17.17 -6.59 4.47
CA SER A 123 -17.75 -7.90 4.79
C SER A 123 -18.00 -8.03 6.29
N LEU A 124 -17.08 -7.57 7.13
CA LEU A 124 -17.24 -7.57 8.59
C LEU A 124 -18.31 -6.59 9.05
N LEU A 125 -18.41 -5.41 8.42
CA LEU A 125 -19.51 -4.48 8.65
C LEU A 125 -20.87 -5.11 8.29
N SER A 126 -20.95 -5.84 7.18
CA SER A 126 -22.18 -6.55 6.79
C SER A 126 -22.58 -7.59 7.83
N LEU A 127 -21.63 -8.38 8.35
CA LEU A 127 -21.91 -9.34 9.42
C LEU A 127 -22.30 -8.67 10.73
N SER A 128 -21.68 -7.54 11.08
CA SER A 128 -22.04 -6.73 12.25
C SER A 128 -23.51 -6.29 12.20
N ASN A 129 -23.94 -5.74 11.06
CA ASN A 129 -25.33 -5.30 10.88
C ASN A 129 -26.31 -6.49 11.00
N GLN A 130 -25.96 -7.66 10.44
CA GLN A 130 -26.77 -8.87 10.57
C GLN A 130 -26.85 -9.36 12.02
N TYR A 131 -25.74 -9.27 12.76
CA TYR A 131 -25.67 -9.65 14.17
C TYR A 131 -26.53 -8.73 15.05
N ALA A 132 -26.54 -7.42 14.77
CA ALA A 132 -27.32 -6.43 15.52
C ALA A 132 -28.84 -6.68 15.47
N ILE A 133 -29.35 -7.23 14.37
CA ILE A 133 -30.79 -7.52 14.17
C ILE A 133 -31.15 -8.99 14.42
N ALA A 134 -30.17 -9.85 14.69
CA ALA A 134 -30.41 -11.26 14.95
C ALA A 134 -31.14 -11.45 16.29
N ILE A 135 -32.21 -12.26 16.29
CA ILE A 135 -33.01 -12.54 17.50
C ILE A 135 -32.57 -13.85 18.18
N GLY A 136 -32.27 -14.89 17.39
CA GLY A 136 -31.90 -16.22 17.90
C GLY A 136 -30.43 -16.33 18.27
N GLU A 137 -30.15 -16.96 19.42
CA GLU A 137 -28.78 -17.15 19.92
C GLU A 137 -27.92 -18.01 18.99
N ASP A 138 -28.50 -19.08 18.43
CA ASP A 138 -27.81 -19.94 17.45
C ASP A 138 -27.35 -19.15 16.21
N HIS A 139 -28.20 -18.23 15.73
CA HIS A 139 -27.86 -17.38 14.58
C HIS A 139 -26.76 -16.36 14.95
N LYS A 140 -26.83 -15.77 16.15
CA LYS A 140 -25.77 -14.89 16.65
C LYS A 140 -24.43 -15.61 16.73
N GLN A 141 -24.40 -16.83 17.26
CA GLN A 141 -23.18 -17.63 17.36
C GLN A 141 -22.60 -17.99 15.99
N LEU A 142 -23.46 -18.29 15.00
CA LEU A 142 -23.04 -18.50 13.62
C LEU A 142 -22.37 -17.25 13.03
N LEU A 143 -22.95 -16.07 13.24
CA LEU A 143 -22.41 -14.79 12.75
C LEU A 143 -21.07 -14.43 13.41
N LEU A 144 -20.93 -14.68 14.72
CA LEU A 144 -19.65 -14.49 15.42
C LEU A 144 -18.56 -15.42 14.87
N SER A 145 -18.92 -16.68 14.57
CA SER A 145 -17.99 -17.65 13.97
C SER A 145 -17.54 -17.22 12.57
N ALA A 146 -18.49 -16.76 11.73
CA ALA A 146 -18.18 -16.20 10.41
C ALA A 146 -17.30 -14.94 10.50
N GLY A 147 -17.58 -14.06 11.47
CA GLY A 147 -16.79 -12.87 11.74
C GLY A 147 -15.35 -13.19 12.15
N HIS A 148 -15.15 -14.20 13.00
CA HIS A 148 -13.81 -14.67 13.38
C HIS A 148 -13.01 -15.18 12.17
N ALA A 149 -13.65 -15.90 11.25
CA ALA A 149 -13.01 -16.33 10.01
C ALA A 149 -12.57 -15.13 9.15
N LEU A 150 -13.43 -14.11 8.98
CA LEU A 150 -13.08 -12.90 8.23
C LEU A 150 -11.97 -12.06 8.88
N LEU A 151 -11.92 -11.99 10.22
CA LEU A 151 -10.82 -11.31 10.93
C LEU A 151 -9.48 -12.02 10.71
N SER A 152 -9.50 -13.35 10.65
CA SER A 152 -8.31 -14.18 10.37
C SER A 152 -7.78 -13.99 8.94
N LEU A 153 -8.68 -13.68 8.01
CA LEU A 153 -8.32 -13.35 6.62
C LEU A 153 -7.91 -11.89 6.44
N ASN A 154 -8.26 -11.01 7.39
CA ASN A 154 -8.06 -9.58 7.23
C ASN A 154 -6.57 -9.23 7.08
N PRO A 155 -6.22 -8.32 6.15
CA PRO A 155 -4.86 -7.81 6.03
C PRO A 155 -4.42 -7.02 7.28
N PHE A 156 -3.50 -7.59 8.07
CA PHE A 156 -2.82 -6.92 9.20
C PHE A 156 -3.74 -6.45 10.36
N SER A 157 -4.91 -7.07 10.55
CA SER A 157 -5.91 -6.72 11.60
C SER A 157 -5.48 -6.97 13.05
N SER A 158 -4.38 -7.67 13.29
CA SER A 158 -3.97 -8.11 14.62
C SER A 158 -2.80 -7.31 15.15
N LEU A 159 -2.85 -6.95 16.44
CA LEU A 159 -1.68 -6.47 17.16
C LEU A 159 -0.56 -7.50 17.04
N GLY A 160 0.54 -7.12 16.38
CA GLY A 160 1.67 -8.01 16.07
C GLY A 160 1.88 -8.25 14.57
N GLY A 161 0.97 -7.77 13.72
CA GLY A 161 1.14 -7.86 12.26
C GLY A 161 1.07 -9.29 11.78
N TYR A 162 0.05 -10.06 12.17
CA TYR A 162 -0.24 -11.35 11.55
C TYR A 162 -1.07 -11.08 10.29
N PRO A 163 -0.55 -11.38 9.09
CA PRO A 163 -1.27 -11.16 7.86
C PRO A 163 -2.12 -12.40 7.54
N GLY A 164 -3.39 -12.18 7.16
CA GLY A 164 -4.10 -13.18 6.35
C GLY A 164 -3.39 -13.42 5.02
N SER A 165 -3.75 -14.50 4.31
CA SER A 165 -3.10 -14.88 3.03
C SER A 165 -3.08 -13.74 2.01
N GLY A 166 -4.18 -13.00 1.87
CA GLY A 166 -4.28 -11.83 0.99
C GLY A 166 -3.38 -10.68 1.41
N GLY A 167 -3.34 -10.35 2.71
CA GLY A 167 -2.44 -9.33 3.25
C GLY A 167 -0.97 -9.67 3.07
N TYR A 168 -0.60 -10.94 3.28
CA TYR A 168 0.75 -11.43 3.10
C TYR A 168 1.19 -11.33 1.63
N LEU A 169 0.40 -11.91 0.73
CA LEU A 169 0.76 -12.00 -0.68
C LEU A 169 0.76 -10.62 -1.36
N SER A 170 -0.21 -9.78 -1.03
CA SER A 170 -0.22 -8.39 -1.52
C SER A 170 0.99 -7.59 -1.07
N LEU A 171 1.38 -7.70 0.21
CA LEU A 171 2.58 -7.05 0.72
C LEU A 171 3.84 -7.55 -0.01
N LEU A 172 4.01 -8.86 -0.12
CA LEU A 172 5.15 -9.47 -0.79
C LEU A 172 5.30 -8.96 -2.23
N LEU A 173 4.20 -8.95 -2.99
CA LEU A 173 4.21 -8.56 -4.39
C LEU A 173 4.44 -7.05 -4.59
N VAL A 174 3.79 -6.20 -3.79
CA VAL A 174 4.00 -4.75 -3.87
C VAL A 174 5.41 -4.37 -3.40
N ALA A 175 5.92 -5.01 -2.35
CA ALA A 175 7.30 -4.82 -1.91
C ALA A 175 8.30 -5.27 -2.98
N ALA A 176 8.09 -6.42 -3.62
CA ALA A 176 8.93 -6.86 -4.73
C ALA A 176 8.92 -5.85 -5.90
N ALA A 177 7.76 -5.30 -6.25
CA ALA A 177 7.63 -4.27 -7.27
C ALA A 177 8.41 -2.99 -6.91
N GLY A 178 8.24 -2.49 -5.69
CA GLY A 178 8.96 -1.31 -5.21
C GLY A 178 10.46 -1.54 -5.12
N PHE A 179 10.90 -2.76 -4.75
CA PHE A 179 12.30 -3.16 -4.75
C PHE A 179 12.90 -3.12 -6.16
N VAL A 180 12.22 -3.72 -7.15
CA VAL A 180 12.63 -3.69 -8.56
C VAL A 180 12.74 -2.25 -9.07
N PHE A 181 11.73 -1.40 -8.84
CA PHE A 181 11.79 0.00 -9.27
C PHE A 181 12.91 0.78 -8.58
N SER A 182 13.15 0.51 -7.30
CA SER A 182 14.24 1.14 -6.54
C SER A 182 15.62 0.77 -7.09
N LEU A 183 15.82 -0.49 -7.51
CA LEU A 183 17.04 -0.92 -8.20
C LEU A 183 17.25 -0.18 -9.52
N ILE A 184 16.20 -0.02 -10.34
CA ILE A 184 16.30 0.68 -11.62
C ILE A 184 16.62 2.17 -11.39
N ILE A 185 15.96 2.82 -10.42
CA ILE A 185 16.22 4.21 -10.03
C ILE A 185 17.67 4.38 -9.61
N LEU A 186 18.19 3.51 -8.75
CA LEU A 186 19.56 3.58 -8.24
C LEU A 186 20.59 3.36 -9.34
N LYS A 187 20.42 2.33 -10.16
CA LYS A 187 21.34 1.95 -11.24
C LYS A 187 21.45 3.03 -12.31
N ASN A 188 20.32 3.63 -12.70
CA ASN A 188 20.26 4.58 -13.81
C ASN A 188 20.24 6.05 -13.38
N LYS A 189 20.29 6.32 -12.07
CA LYS A 189 20.29 7.68 -11.49
C LYS A 189 19.12 8.53 -12.03
N VAL A 190 17.96 7.90 -12.23
CA VAL A 190 16.76 8.53 -12.79
C VAL A 190 16.28 9.66 -11.90
N PHE A 191 16.29 9.40 -10.60
CA PHE A 191 16.15 10.40 -9.55
C PHE A 191 17.47 10.46 -8.75
N ARG A 192 17.48 11.21 -7.66
CA ARG A 192 18.62 11.22 -6.74
C ARG A 192 18.89 9.77 -6.28
N PRO A 193 20.15 9.30 -6.24
CA PRO A 193 20.47 7.95 -5.78
C PRO A 193 19.90 7.62 -4.39
N PHE A 194 19.82 8.63 -3.53
CA PHE A 194 19.16 8.54 -2.22
C PHE A 194 17.71 8.04 -2.31
N THR A 195 16.94 8.42 -3.34
CA THR A 195 15.58 7.91 -3.57
C THR A 195 15.59 6.40 -3.80
N GLY A 196 16.57 5.90 -4.56
CA GLY A 196 16.75 4.46 -4.78
C GLY A 196 17.11 3.72 -3.48
N PHE A 197 18.05 4.24 -2.70
CA PHE A 197 18.44 3.63 -1.42
C PHE A 197 17.30 3.56 -0.41
N ILE A 198 16.54 4.65 -0.24
CA ILE A 198 15.38 4.66 0.67
C ILE A 198 14.32 3.66 0.20
N GLY A 199 14.06 3.58 -1.10
CA GLY A 199 13.14 2.59 -1.66
C GLY A 199 13.61 1.15 -1.45
N LEU A 200 14.91 0.87 -1.59
CA LEU A 200 15.46 -0.45 -1.29
C LEU A 200 15.35 -0.80 0.20
N ALA A 201 15.62 0.14 1.10
CA ALA A 201 15.46 -0.06 2.52
C ALA A 201 13.99 -0.35 2.88
N ALA A 202 13.07 0.47 2.37
CA ALA A 202 11.64 0.34 2.61
C ALA A 202 11.11 -1.03 2.18
N ASN A 203 11.26 -1.34 0.88
CA ASN A 203 10.74 -2.56 0.30
C ASN A 203 11.53 -3.80 0.73
N GLY A 204 12.83 -3.65 1.01
CA GLY A 204 13.66 -4.72 1.54
C GLY A 204 13.22 -5.15 2.94
N LEU A 205 12.86 -4.21 3.82
CA LEU A 205 12.32 -4.54 5.14
C LEU A 205 10.98 -5.27 5.07
N ASP A 206 10.10 -4.88 4.15
CA ASP A 206 8.83 -5.61 3.92
C ASP A 206 9.08 -7.03 3.38
N LEU A 207 10.01 -7.20 2.43
CA LEU A 207 10.39 -8.52 1.94
C LEU A 207 11.03 -9.38 3.03
N LEU A 208 11.90 -8.81 3.86
CA LEU A 208 12.50 -9.48 5.01
C LEU A 208 11.44 -9.90 6.02
N TYR A 209 10.43 -9.06 6.28
CA TYR A 209 9.28 -9.44 7.08
C TYR A 209 8.55 -10.65 6.48
N CYS A 210 8.21 -10.62 5.19
CA CYS A 210 7.49 -11.73 4.54
C CYS A 210 8.28 -13.05 4.65
N ILE A 211 9.58 -13.01 4.36
CA ILE A 211 10.45 -14.18 4.45
C ILE A 211 10.54 -14.65 5.90
N SER A 212 10.80 -13.75 6.85
CA SER A 212 10.96 -14.09 8.27
C SER A 212 9.67 -14.67 8.86
N PHE A 213 8.51 -14.13 8.48
CA PHE A 213 7.22 -14.58 8.99
C PHE A 213 6.95 -16.08 8.68
N LEU A 214 7.45 -16.60 7.56
CA LEU A 214 7.27 -18.01 7.18
C LEU A 214 8.07 -18.99 8.03
N PHE A 215 9.21 -18.57 8.58
CA PHE A 215 10.16 -19.47 9.24
C PHE A 215 10.30 -19.23 10.74
N VAL A 216 9.84 -18.08 11.24
CA VAL A 216 9.89 -17.75 12.67
C VAL A 216 8.75 -18.44 13.42
N PRO A 217 9.03 -19.10 14.57
CA PRO A 217 7.98 -19.73 15.37
C PRO A 217 6.88 -18.75 15.78
N ALA A 218 5.64 -19.24 15.90
CA ALA A 218 4.47 -18.42 16.21
C ALA A 218 4.60 -17.58 17.50
N ALA A 219 5.40 -18.03 18.47
CA ALA A 219 5.69 -17.29 19.71
C ALA A 219 6.48 -15.99 19.47
N PHE A 220 7.18 -15.86 18.34
CA PHE A 220 8.04 -14.73 18.01
C PHE A 220 7.59 -13.93 16.79
N SER A 221 6.63 -14.43 15.99
CA SER A 221 6.17 -13.78 14.76
C SER A 221 5.59 -12.38 15.00
N GLY A 222 4.92 -12.14 16.13
CA GLY A 222 4.46 -10.80 16.51
C GLY A 222 5.61 -9.79 16.68
N ARG A 223 6.78 -10.22 17.14
CA ARG A 223 7.98 -9.36 17.29
C ARG A 223 8.59 -9.01 15.94
N VAL A 224 8.54 -9.94 14.98
CA VAL A 224 8.98 -9.72 13.60
C VAL A 224 8.15 -8.62 12.96
N GLY A 225 6.82 -8.67 13.09
CA GLY A 225 5.93 -7.62 12.58
C GLY A 225 6.24 -6.24 13.16
N VAL A 226 6.40 -6.15 14.49
CA VAL A 226 6.71 -4.88 15.18
C VAL A 226 8.09 -4.32 14.82
N LEU A 227 9.07 -5.16 14.50
CA LEU A 227 10.40 -4.72 14.13
C LEU A 227 10.46 -4.17 12.70
N PHE A 228 9.93 -4.92 11.74
CA PHE A 228 10.11 -4.63 10.32
C PHE A 228 9.05 -3.66 9.77
N LEU A 229 7.77 -3.85 10.10
CA LEU A 229 6.67 -3.13 9.45
C LEU A 229 6.66 -1.62 9.75
N PRO A 230 6.89 -1.14 10.99
CA PRO A 230 6.95 0.29 11.26
C PRO A 230 8.15 0.97 10.58
N ALA A 231 9.31 0.32 10.60
CA ALA A 231 10.51 0.82 9.93
C ALA A 231 10.30 0.88 8.40
N ALA A 232 9.76 -0.20 7.82
CA ALA A 232 9.39 -0.24 6.39
C ALA A 232 8.40 0.87 6.05
N GLY A 233 7.35 1.05 6.86
CA GLY A 233 6.34 2.10 6.69
C GLY A 233 6.94 3.51 6.69
N LEU A 234 7.86 3.80 7.60
CA LEU A 234 8.56 5.10 7.66
C LEU A 234 9.41 5.34 6.41
N PHE A 235 10.19 4.36 5.98
CA PHE A 235 10.99 4.49 4.76
C PHE A 235 10.12 4.56 3.51
N LEU A 236 9.02 3.82 3.45
CA LEU A 236 8.03 3.91 2.36
C LEU A 236 7.48 5.32 2.30
N MET A 237 7.04 5.91 3.41
CA MET A 237 6.56 7.29 3.45
C MET A 237 7.56 8.26 2.83
N ILE A 238 8.83 8.21 3.26
CA ILE A 238 9.89 9.06 2.72
C ILE A 238 10.06 8.79 1.22
N TRP A 239 10.08 7.53 0.82
CA TRP A 239 10.21 7.13 -0.58
C TRP A 239 9.09 7.69 -1.46
N HIS A 240 7.83 7.53 -1.06
CA HIS A 240 6.67 8.07 -1.77
C HIS A 240 6.75 9.58 -1.93
N ILE A 241 7.12 10.31 -0.87
CA ILE A 241 7.28 11.77 -0.94
C ILE A 241 8.38 12.16 -1.92
N MET A 242 9.51 11.46 -1.90
CA MET A 242 10.63 11.71 -2.81
C MET A 242 10.28 11.42 -4.27
N ILE A 243 9.55 10.34 -4.53
CA ILE A 243 9.06 9.97 -5.86
C ILE A 243 8.06 11.02 -6.35
N GLY A 244 7.10 11.41 -5.50
CA GLY A 244 6.13 12.45 -5.79
C GLY A 244 6.78 13.77 -6.15
N TRP A 245 7.75 14.21 -5.35
CA TRP A 245 8.54 15.41 -5.63
C TRP A 245 9.36 15.29 -6.94
N GLY A 246 9.90 14.10 -7.21
CA GLY A 246 10.57 13.79 -8.47
C GLY A 246 9.66 14.01 -9.68
N PHE A 247 8.42 13.50 -9.61
CA PHE A 247 7.43 13.71 -10.67
C PHE A 247 7.03 15.17 -10.84
N MET A 248 6.81 15.90 -9.75
CA MET A 248 6.43 17.33 -9.82
C MET A 248 7.52 18.16 -10.50
N LYS A 249 8.80 17.83 -10.29
CA LYS A 249 9.92 18.46 -10.99
C LYS A 249 9.93 18.16 -12.48
N GLU A 250 9.76 16.89 -12.86
CA GLU A 250 9.69 16.49 -14.27
C GLU A 250 8.51 17.15 -15.00
N TRP A 251 7.36 17.24 -14.32
CA TRP A 251 6.18 17.94 -14.83
C TRP A 251 6.45 19.43 -15.06
N ALA A 252 7.01 20.14 -14.06
CA ALA A 252 7.30 21.57 -14.16
C ALA A 252 8.36 21.88 -15.23
N GLN A 253 9.35 21.02 -15.43
CA GLN A 253 10.35 21.18 -16.49
C GLN A 253 9.75 20.99 -17.88
N LYS A 254 8.81 20.06 -18.03
CA LYS A 254 8.10 19.86 -19.30
C LYS A 254 7.12 20.99 -19.58
N GLU A 255 6.54 21.59 -18.56
CA GLU A 255 5.63 22.73 -18.73
C GLU A 255 6.34 23.94 -19.34
N LYS A 256 7.50 24.30 -18.79
CA LYS A 256 8.33 25.40 -19.29
C LYS A 256 8.89 25.21 -20.71
N ARG A 257 8.67 24.06 -21.35
CA ARG A 257 9.10 23.78 -22.74
C ARG A 257 7.95 23.87 -23.73
N ILE A 258 6.70 24.00 -23.26
CA ILE A 258 5.51 24.10 -24.09
C ILE A 258 5.08 25.56 -24.24
N ASP A 259 5.43 26.41 -23.26
CA ASP A 259 5.35 27.88 -23.30
C ASP A 259 6.61 28.49 -23.95
#